data_AF-A0A1I3N7M5-F1
#
_entry.id   AF-A0A1I3N7M5-F1
#
_cell.length_a   1.000
_cell.length_b   1.000
_cell.length_c   1.000
_cell.angle_alpha   90.00
_cell.angle_beta   90.00
_cell.angle_gamma   90.00
#
_symmetry.space_group_name_H-M   'P 1'
#
loop_
_entity.id
_entity.type
_entity.pdbx_description
1 polymer ?
#
loop_
_entity_poly.entity_id
_entity_poly.type
_entity_poly.pdbx_seq_one_letter_code
_entity_poly.pdbx_strand_id
1 'polypeptide(L)'
;MIKMGNHMFVPLLGEAWDIVQNQPTSDSELIFPYNVRSISNAFHDACKELGIQDLRYHDLRREGASRLFEAGFSIEEVAQVTGHRSLNVLWQVYTELHPQSLH
;
A
#
# COMPACT_ATOMS: atom_id res chain seq x y z
N MET A 1 -10.47 -5.68 17.28
CA MET A 1 -9.60 -5.25 18.39
C MET A 1 -8.33 -4.69 17.78
N ILE A 2 -8.09 -3.39 17.94
CA ILE A 2 -6.84 -2.75 17.50
C ILE A 2 -5.75 -3.21 18.48
N LYS A 3 -4.67 -3.81 17.95
CA LYS A 3 -3.56 -4.32 18.76
C LYS A 3 -2.72 -3.12 19.25
N MET A 4 -2.64 -2.95 20.57
CA MET A 4 -1.86 -1.88 21.19
C MET A 4 -0.38 -1.99 20.75
N GLY A 5 0.20 -0.89 20.25
CA GLY A 5 1.58 -0.84 19.75
C GLY A 5 1.75 -0.85 18.22
N ASN A 6 0.66 -0.84 17.45
CA ASN A 6 0.71 -0.82 15.97
C ASN A 6 0.75 0.59 15.33
N HIS A 7 0.72 1.66 16.12
CA HIS A 7 0.82 3.03 15.59
C HIS A 7 2.19 3.25 14.93
N MET A 8 2.18 3.88 13.75
CA MET A 8 3.37 4.24 13.00
C MET A 8 3.07 5.55 12.27
N PHE A 9 4.05 6.44 12.22
CA PHE A 9 3.99 7.60 11.34
C PHE A 9 4.51 7.17 9.97
N VAL A 10 3.67 7.38 8.95
CA VAL A 10 4.02 7.16 7.55
C VAL A 10 3.96 8.49 6.82
N PRO A 11 4.95 8.84 6.00
CA PRO A 11 4.86 10.01 5.15
C PRO A 11 3.79 9.81 4.08
N LEU A 12 2.99 10.84 3.82
CA LEU A 12 2.09 10.88 2.66
C LEU A 12 2.89 11.43 1.47
N LEU A 13 3.04 10.61 0.43
CA LEU A 13 3.79 10.98 -0.78
C LEU A 13 2.85 11.36 -1.93
N GLY A 14 3.33 12.25 -2.80
CA GLY A 14 2.61 12.66 -4.01
C GLY A 14 1.20 13.18 -3.71
N GLU A 15 0.24 12.72 -4.49
CA GLU A 15 -1.17 13.13 -4.41
C GLU A 15 -1.93 12.51 -3.22
N ALA A 16 -1.26 11.72 -2.36
CA ALA A 16 -1.92 11.08 -1.21
C ALA A 16 -2.57 12.10 -0.26
N TRP A 17 -1.94 13.27 -0.07
CA TRP A 17 -2.53 14.35 0.72
C TRP A 17 -3.79 14.91 0.07
N ASP A 18 -3.76 15.14 -1.24
CA ASP A 18 -4.91 15.66 -1.98
C ASP A 18 -6.10 14.69 -1.93
N ILE A 19 -5.85 13.38 -2.03
CA ILE A 19 -6.89 12.35 -1.86
C ILE A 19 -7.54 12.43 -0.47
N VAL A 20 -6.73 12.63 0.58
CA VAL A 20 -7.24 12.80 1.96
C VAL A 20 -8.07 14.07 2.07
N GLN A 21 -7.60 15.19 1.51
CA GLN A 21 -8.32 16.46 1.54
C GLN A 21 -9.64 16.43 0.74
N ASN A 22 -9.70 15.61 -0.30
CA ASN A 22 -10.89 15.45 -1.13
C ASN A 22 -11.96 14.53 -0.52
N GLN A 23 -11.72 13.94 0.65
CA GLN A 23 -12.75 13.14 1.33
C GLN A 23 -13.89 14.03 1.82
N PRO A 24 -15.17 13.61 1.65
CA PRO A 24 -16.30 14.40 2.12
C PRO A 24 -16.26 14.54 3.64
N THR A 25 -16.60 15.73 4.14
CA THR A 25 -16.81 15.94 5.58
C THR A 25 -17.99 15.09 6.02
N SER A 26 -17.77 14.25 7.03
CA SER A 26 -18.80 13.40 7.64
C SER A 26 -18.68 13.43 9.15
N ASP A 27 -19.71 12.97 9.85
CA ASP A 27 -19.70 12.82 11.32
C ASP A 27 -18.84 11.63 11.78
N SER A 28 -18.15 10.94 10.87
CA SER A 28 -17.26 9.82 11.20
C SER A 28 -15.92 10.31 11.73
N GLU A 29 -15.36 9.59 12.71
CA GLU A 29 -13.99 9.78 13.17
C GLU A 29 -12.92 9.30 12.16
N LEU A 30 -13.33 8.59 11.09
CA LEU A 30 -12.43 8.01 10.10
C LEU A 30 -12.37 8.88 8.83
N ILE A 31 -11.16 9.05 8.28
CA ILE A 31 -10.95 9.68 6.97
C ILE A 31 -11.68 8.89 5.86
N PHE A 32 -11.62 7.56 5.93
CA PHE A 32 -12.30 6.64 5.01
C PHE A 32 -13.29 5.78 5.81
N PRO A 33 -14.58 6.15 5.87
CA PRO A 33 -15.57 5.47 6.71
C PRO A 33 -16.16 4.21 6.03
N TYR A 34 -15.30 3.35 5.49
CA TYR A 34 -15.70 2.16 4.74
C TYR A 34 -15.35 0.86 5.45
N ASN A 35 -16.18 -0.17 5.22
CA ASN A 35 -15.87 -1.52 5.70
C ASN A 35 -14.80 -2.17 4.82
N VAL A 36 -13.75 -2.71 5.45
CA VAL A 36 -12.62 -3.35 4.75
C VAL A 36 -13.07 -4.48 3.82
N ARG A 37 -14.06 -5.29 4.21
CA ARG A 37 -14.57 -6.39 3.35
C ARG A 37 -15.26 -5.83 2.11
N SER A 38 -16.01 -4.74 2.25
CA SER A 38 -16.68 -4.09 1.13
C SER A 38 -15.68 -3.57 0.11
N ILE A 39 -14.56 -2.98 0.56
CA ILE A 39 -13.49 -2.52 -0.34
C ILE A 39 -12.84 -3.69 -1.09
N SER A 40 -12.47 -4.77 -0.39
CA SER A 40 -11.88 -5.93 -1.04
C SER A 40 -12.82 -6.57 -2.07
N ASN A 41 -14.12 -6.65 -1.77
CA ASN A 41 -15.11 -7.18 -2.70
C ASN A 41 -15.32 -6.25 -3.91
N ALA A 42 -15.49 -4.94 -3.67
CA ALA A 42 -15.63 -3.97 -4.74
C ALA A 42 -14.43 -3.96 -5.70
N PHE A 43 -13.21 -4.08 -5.16
CA PHE A 43 -12.01 -4.21 -5.98
C PHE A 43 -11.99 -5.50 -6.81
N HIS A 44 -12.39 -6.62 -6.21
CA HIS A 44 -12.50 -7.90 -6.91
C HIS A 44 -13.53 -7.84 -8.05
N ASP A 45 -14.70 -7.26 -7.78
CA ASP A 45 -15.76 -7.10 -8.77
C ASP A 45 -15.32 -6.20 -9.93
N ALA A 46 -14.61 -5.09 -9.63
CA ALA A 46 -14.03 -4.22 -10.65
C ALA A 46 -12.99 -4.95 -11.51
N CYS A 47 -12.11 -5.76 -10.91
CA CYS A 47 -11.16 -6.59 -11.67
C CYS A 47 -11.88 -7.56 -12.61
N LYS A 48 -12.97 -8.19 -12.12
CA LYS A 48 -13.78 -9.13 -12.90
C LYS A 48 -14.47 -8.45 -14.08
N GLU A 49 -15.06 -7.28 -13.85
CA GLU A 49 -15.71 -6.48 -14.90
C GLU A 49 -14.73 -6.07 -16.00
N LEU A 50 -13.50 -5.72 -15.62
CA LEU A 50 -12.42 -5.34 -16.54
C LEU A 50 -11.67 -6.54 -17.14
N GLY A 51 -12.01 -7.78 -16.77
CA GLY A 51 -11.35 -8.99 -17.25
C GLY A 51 -9.93 -9.20 -16.71
N ILE A 52 -9.52 -8.48 -15.67
CA ILE A 52 -8.20 -8.58 -15.05
C ILE A 52 -8.12 -9.88 -14.25
N GLN A 53 -7.11 -10.69 -14.55
CA GLN A 53 -6.87 -11.97 -13.89
C GLN A 53 -5.76 -11.82 -12.83
N ASP A 54 -5.89 -12.59 -11.76
CA ASP A 54 -4.86 -12.76 -10.72
C ASP A 54 -4.36 -11.46 -10.03
N LEU A 55 -5.22 -10.45 -9.91
CA LEU A 55 -4.94 -9.22 -9.15
C LEU A 55 -5.77 -9.18 -7.86
N ARG A 56 -5.11 -9.00 -6.71
CA ARG A 56 -5.73 -8.87 -5.39
C ARG A 56 -5.51 -7.48 -4.82
N TYR A 57 -6.41 -7.05 -3.92
CA TYR A 57 -6.32 -5.72 -3.31
C TYR A 57 -5.00 -5.47 -2.55
N HIS A 58 -4.43 -6.51 -1.93
CA HIS A 58 -3.15 -6.38 -1.22
C HIS A 58 -1.95 -6.24 -2.17
N ASP A 59 -2.08 -6.59 -3.44
CA ASP A 59 -1.01 -6.41 -4.43
C ASP A 59 -0.76 -4.93 -4.71
N LEU A 60 -1.75 -4.06 -4.50
CA LEU A 60 -1.57 -2.60 -4.59
C LEU A 60 -0.48 -2.09 -3.64
N ARG A 61 -0.34 -2.71 -2.46
CA ARG A 61 0.71 -2.36 -1.50
C ARG A 61 2.08 -2.81 -1.99
N ARG A 62 2.15 -3.97 -2.65
CA ARG A 62 3.38 -4.50 -3.26
C ARG A 62 3.80 -3.63 -4.45
N GLU A 63 2.86 -3.30 -5.32
CA GLU A 63 3.06 -2.37 -6.44
C GLU A 63 3.55 -1.00 -5.97
N GLY A 64 2.96 -0.45 -4.90
CA GLY A 64 3.44 0.79 -4.30
C GLY A 64 4.89 0.69 -3.82
N ALA A 65 5.30 -0.43 -3.22
CA ALA A 65 6.70 -0.66 -2.85
C ALA A 65 7.61 -0.75 -4.09
N SER A 66 7.17 -1.47 -5.14
CA SER A 66 7.92 -1.60 -6.39
C SER A 66 8.20 -0.25 -7.03
N ARG A 67 7.19 0.62 -7.16
CA ARG A 67 7.36 1.96 -7.72
C ARG A 67 8.35 2.83 -6.95
N LEU A 68 8.39 2.69 -5.63
CA LEU A 68 9.36 3.43 -4.82
C LEU A 68 10.78 2.92 -5.04
N PHE A 69 10.98 1.61 -5.16
CA PHE A 69 12.28 1.03 -5.53
C PHE A 69 12.72 1.47 -6.93
N GLU A 70 11.82 1.44 -7.91
CA GLU A 70 12.08 1.93 -9.26
C GLU A 70 12.41 3.43 -9.29
N ALA A 71 11.82 4.21 -8.37
CA ALA A 71 12.15 5.62 -8.16
C ALA A 71 13.46 5.86 -7.39
N GLY A 72 14.17 4.80 -6.99
CA GLY A 72 15.50 4.85 -6.37
C GLY A 72 15.50 4.99 -4.85
N PHE A 73 14.36 4.76 -4.18
CA PHE A 73 14.29 4.80 -2.72
C PHE A 73 15.01 3.60 -2.09
N SER A 74 15.65 3.81 -0.94
CA SER A 74 16.28 2.74 -0.16
C SER A 74 15.24 1.83 0.49
N ILE A 75 15.64 0.62 0.87
CA ILE A 75 14.73 -0.33 1.54
C ILE A 75 14.15 0.21 2.85
N GLU A 76 14.91 1.01 3.58
CA GLU A 76 14.48 1.69 4.80
C GLU A 76 13.43 2.76 4.52
N GLU A 77 13.62 3.57 3.48
CA GLU A 77 12.66 4.60 3.08
C GLU A 77 11.36 3.94 2.58
N VAL A 78 11.46 2.91 1.75
CA VAL A 78 10.30 2.13 1.30
C VAL A 78 9.57 1.51 2.50
N ALA A 79 10.30 0.99 3.50
CA ALA A 79 9.69 0.44 4.70
C ALA A 79 8.90 1.48 5.49
N GLN A 80 9.44 2.69 5.63
CA GLN A 80 8.77 3.78 6.33
C GLN A 80 7.52 4.25 5.59
N VAL A 81 7.58 4.44 4.28
CA VAL A 81 6.45 4.90 3.46
C VAL A 81 5.34 3.86 3.42
N THR A 82 5.71 2.60 3.18
CA THR A 82 4.72 1.53 3.11
C THR A 82 4.21 1.16 4.50
N GLY A 83 4.98 1.37 5.56
CA GLY A 83 4.63 1.00 6.93
C GLY A 83 4.93 -0.46 7.26
N HIS A 84 5.95 -1.05 6.63
CA HIS A 84 6.41 -2.40 6.94
C HIS A 84 7.31 -2.40 8.18
N ARG A 85 7.00 -3.26 9.16
CA ARG A 85 7.86 -3.48 10.34
C ARG A 85 8.96 -4.50 10.10
N SER A 86 8.73 -5.43 9.19
CA SER A 86 9.69 -6.44 8.79
C SER A 86 10.17 -6.14 7.38
N LEU A 87 11.49 -5.99 7.25
CA LEU A 87 12.13 -5.74 5.96
C LEU A 87 12.13 -7.00 5.07
N ASN A 88 11.90 -8.20 5.61
CA ASN A 88 11.97 -9.44 4.85
C ASN A 88 11.00 -9.46 3.65
N VAL A 89 9.81 -8.88 3.82
CA VAL A 89 8.81 -8.78 2.73
C VAL A 89 9.29 -7.83 1.64
N LEU A 90 9.93 -6.71 2.02
CA LEU A 90 10.47 -5.75 1.07
C LEU A 90 11.71 -6.26 0.36
N TRP A 91 12.55 -7.04 1.05
CA TRP A 91 13.70 -7.71 0.46
C TRP A 91 13.27 -8.61 -0.70
N GLN A 92 12.19 -9.38 -0.54
CA GLN A 92 11.67 -10.20 -1.63
C GLN A 92 11.32 -9.33 -2.87
N VAL A 93 10.57 -8.24 -2.66
CA VAL A 93 10.21 -7.31 -3.74
C VAL A 93 11.45 -6.70 -4.40
N TYR A 94 12.42 -6.25 -3.60
CA TYR A 94 13.67 -5.66 -4.09
C TYR A 94 14.48 -6.66 -4.93
N THR A 95 14.63 -7.90 -4.46
CA THR A 95 15.38 -8.94 -5.20
C THR A 95 14.72 -9.34 -6.51
N GLU A 96 13.39 -9.33 -6.57
CA GLU A 96 12.63 -9.60 -7.79
C GLU A 96 12.83 -8.50 -8.84
N LEU A 97 13.00 -7.24 -8.41
CA LEU A 97 13.28 -6.09 -9.29
C LEU A 97 14.75 -5.98 -9.70
N HIS A 98 15.68 -6.41 -8.84
CA HIS A 98 17.12 -6.30 -9.06
C HIS A 98 17.82 -7.67 -8.95
N PRO A 99 17.52 -8.66 -9.81
CA PRO A 99 18.11 -10.00 -9.72
C PRO A 99 19.63 -10.01 -9.84
N GLN A 100 20.22 -9.00 -10.52
CA GLN A 100 21.67 -8.86 -10.69
C GLN A 100 22.40 -8.21 -9.51
N SER A 101 21.68 -7.76 -8.47
CA SER A 101 22.29 -7.14 -7.28
C SER A 101 22.84 -8.16 -6.26
N LEU A 102 22.63 -9.46 -6.49
CA LEU A 102 23.06 -10.57 -5.64
C LEU A 102 24.46 -11.14 -5.99
N HIS A 103 25.29 -10.39 -6.72
CA HIS A 103 26.62 -10.83 -7.16
C HIS A 103 27.76 -10.33 -6.26
#